data_AF-A0A976QE27-F1
#
_entry.id   AF-A0A976QE27-F1
#
_cell.length_a   1.000
_cell.length_b   1.000
_cell.length_c   1.000
_cell.angle_alpha   90.00
_cell.angle_beta   90.00
_cell.angle_gamma   90.00
#
_symmetry.space_group_name_H-M   'P 1'
#
loop_
_entity.id
_entity.type
_entity.pdbx_description
1 polymer ?
#
loop_
_entity_poly.entity_id
_entity_poly.type
_entity_poly.pdbx_seq_one_letter_code
_entity_poly.pdbx_strand_id
1 'polypeptide(L)'
;MPTFVRTEKCDGCKGQDKTACMYICPHDLMLLDKDGSKTGHAMKAFNQEPEQCWECYSCVKICPQNAIEVRHYADVVPMGASVQPLRGTDSIMWTIKFRNGTMKRFKFPIRTTAEGSANPYGGKPAANMAEIEDHSKLFTHGTHPGDLSQFINS
;
A
#
# COMPACT_ATOMS: atom_id res chain seq x y z
N MET A 1 9.67 -15.89 -3.11
CA MET A 1 9.67 -14.77 -4.08
C MET A 1 8.48 -13.92 -3.75
N PRO A 2 8.63 -12.60 -3.62
CA PRO A 2 7.51 -11.68 -3.52
C PRO A 2 7.81 -10.48 -4.41
N THR A 3 7.81 -9.24 -3.93
CA THR A 3 7.90 -8.06 -4.82
C THR A 3 9.20 -8.04 -5.62
N PHE A 4 9.08 -7.83 -6.93
CA PHE A 4 10.21 -7.64 -7.83
C PHE A 4 9.97 -6.44 -8.75
N VAL A 5 11.04 -5.87 -9.26
CA VAL A 5 11.01 -4.64 -10.05
C VAL A 5 11.39 -4.95 -11.50
N ARG A 6 10.55 -4.52 -12.43
CA ARG A 6 10.81 -4.52 -13.87
C ARG A 6 11.80 -3.40 -14.20
N THR A 7 13.04 -3.78 -14.51
CA THR A 7 14.15 -2.84 -14.72
C THR A 7 13.93 -1.95 -15.95
N GLU A 8 13.16 -2.44 -16.93
CA GLU A 8 12.73 -1.72 -18.12
C GLU A 8 11.71 -0.61 -17.84
N LYS A 9 10.93 -0.72 -16.76
CA LYS A 9 9.94 0.29 -16.36
C LYS A 9 10.41 1.20 -15.23
N CYS A 10 11.22 0.68 -14.32
CA CYS A 10 11.69 1.44 -13.17
C CYS A 10 12.63 2.55 -13.61
N ASP A 11 12.33 3.79 -13.27
CA ASP A 11 13.18 4.95 -13.53
C ASP A 11 14.04 5.35 -12.32
N GLY A 12 13.94 4.61 -11.21
CA GLY A 12 14.58 4.97 -9.94
C GLY A 12 13.93 6.17 -9.24
N CYS A 13 12.67 6.49 -9.57
CA CYS A 13 11.96 7.69 -9.11
C CYS A 13 12.73 8.99 -9.43
N LYS A 14 13.41 9.03 -10.58
CA LYS A 14 14.08 10.23 -11.07
C LYS A 14 13.07 11.37 -11.18
N GLY A 15 13.40 12.52 -10.59
CA GLY A 15 12.54 13.70 -10.60
C GLY A 15 11.49 13.74 -9.48
N GLN A 16 11.52 12.81 -8.53
CA GLN A 16 10.75 12.91 -7.29
C GLN A 16 11.68 13.14 -6.09
N ASP A 17 11.15 13.76 -5.04
CA ASP A 17 11.90 14.04 -3.81
C ASP A 17 12.31 12.76 -3.07
N LYS A 18 11.58 11.65 -3.29
CA LYS A 18 11.73 10.39 -2.57
C LYS A 18 11.57 9.21 -3.51
N THR A 19 12.29 8.13 -3.22
CA THR A 19 12.03 6.84 -3.88
C THR A 19 10.76 6.22 -3.28
N ALA A 20 9.67 6.26 -4.04
CA ALA A 20 8.33 5.94 -3.52
C ALA A 20 8.23 4.54 -2.89
N CYS A 21 8.81 3.52 -3.53
CA CYS A 21 8.76 2.15 -3.02
C CYS A 21 9.57 1.94 -1.74
N MET A 22 10.71 2.62 -1.61
CA MET A 22 11.55 2.61 -0.40
C MET A 22 10.82 3.33 0.74
N TYR A 23 10.23 4.49 0.45
CA TYR A 23 9.47 5.27 1.44
C TYR A 23 8.28 4.52 2.03
N ILE A 24 7.51 3.77 1.22
CA ILE A 24 6.24 3.19 1.68
C ILE A 24 6.36 1.77 2.25
N CYS A 25 7.50 1.09 2.07
CA CYS A 25 7.62 -0.30 2.50
C CYS A 25 7.56 -0.36 4.03
N PRO A 26 6.54 -1.00 4.64
CA PRO A 26 6.39 -0.98 6.10
C PRO A 26 7.46 -1.81 6.82
N HIS A 27 8.26 -2.57 6.09
CA HIS A 27 9.29 -3.46 6.61
C HIS A 27 10.67 -3.18 5.97
N ASP A 28 10.85 -1.97 5.42
CA ASP A 28 12.13 -1.49 4.84
C ASP A 28 12.77 -2.41 3.79
N LEU A 29 11.96 -3.18 3.05
CA LEU A 29 12.47 -4.18 2.12
C LEU A 29 12.87 -3.61 0.76
N MET A 30 12.27 -2.49 0.36
CA MET A 30 12.50 -1.90 -0.95
C MET A 30 13.68 -0.94 -0.88
N LEU A 31 14.72 -1.18 -1.68
CA LEU A 31 15.93 -0.35 -1.71
C LEU A 31 16.24 0.10 -3.13
N LEU A 32 16.84 1.29 -3.28
CA LEU A 32 17.39 1.78 -4.54
C LEU A 32 18.86 1.36 -4.67
N ASP A 33 19.18 0.60 -5.71
CA ASP A 33 20.55 0.32 -6.09
C ASP A 33 21.13 1.52 -6.87
N LYS A 34 21.94 2.35 -6.22
CA LYS A 34 22.39 3.63 -6.80
C LYS A 34 23.42 3.43 -7.92
N ASP A 35 24.38 2.54 -7.71
CA ASP A 35 25.51 2.31 -8.60
C ASP A 35 25.41 0.98 -9.37
N GLY A 36 24.44 0.13 -9.03
CA GLY A 36 24.26 -1.18 -9.65
C GLY A 36 25.05 -2.29 -8.96
N SER A 37 25.74 -2.01 -7.84
CA SER A 37 26.61 -2.98 -7.15
C SER A 37 25.83 -4.16 -6.55
N LYS A 38 24.53 -4.00 -6.28
CA LYS A 38 23.71 -5.03 -5.63
C LYS A 38 22.94 -5.90 -6.63
N THR A 39 22.53 -5.32 -7.75
CA THR A 39 21.59 -5.93 -8.71
C THR A 39 22.13 -6.01 -10.14
N GLY A 40 23.24 -5.33 -10.43
CA GLY A 40 23.73 -5.10 -11.80
C GLY A 40 22.96 -4.00 -12.55
N HIS A 41 21.99 -3.35 -11.90
CA HIS A 41 21.12 -2.36 -12.53
C HIS A 41 21.13 -1.03 -11.75
N ALA A 42 22.04 -0.13 -12.15
CA ALA A 42 22.15 1.18 -11.54
C ALA A 42 20.85 1.99 -11.63
N MET A 43 20.55 2.71 -10.56
CA MET A 43 19.35 3.52 -10.36
C MET A 43 18.04 2.71 -10.56
N LYS A 44 18.02 1.45 -10.13
CA LYS A 44 16.81 0.62 -10.09
C LYS A 44 16.50 0.17 -8.67
N ALA A 45 15.22 0.15 -8.32
CA ALA A 45 14.79 -0.39 -7.05
C ALA A 45 14.78 -1.92 -7.06
N PHE A 46 14.91 -2.54 -5.90
CA PHE A 46 14.79 -3.98 -5.70
C PHE A 46 14.29 -4.29 -4.29
N ASN A 47 13.88 -5.54 -4.06
CA ASN A 47 13.57 -6.04 -2.72
C ASN A 47 14.82 -6.72 -2.15
N GLN A 48 15.35 -6.23 -1.04
CA GLN A 48 16.60 -6.69 -0.43
C GLN A 48 16.47 -7.94 0.44
N GLU A 49 15.26 -8.22 0.95
CA GLU A 49 15.00 -9.41 1.78
C GLU A 49 13.61 -9.99 1.42
N PRO A 50 13.52 -10.68 0.27
CA PRO A 50 12.26 -11.16 -0.29
C PRO A 50 11.45 -12.03 0.69
N GLU A 51 12.10 -12.91 1.44
CA GLU A 51 11.51 -13.81 2.43
C GLU A 51 10.71 -13.10 3.55
N GLN A 52 11.03 -11.84 3.87
CA GLN A 52 10.31 -11.05 4.87
C GLN A 52 9.10 -10.28 4.29
N CYS A 53 8.86 -10.38 2.98
CA CYS A 53 7.80 -9.61 2.36
C CYS A 53 6.43 -10.16 2.73
N TRP A 54 5.54 -9.27 3.18
CA TRP A 54 4.17 -9.61 3.53
C TRP A 54 3.16 -9.47 2.37
N GLU A 55 3.64 -9.25 1.14
CA GLU A 55 2.80 -9.07 -0.05
C GLU A 55 1.65 -8.06 0.14
N CYS A 56 1.86 -6.97 0.89
CA CYS A 56 0.84 -5.97 1.19
C CYS A 56 0.48 -5.05 -0.01
N TYR A 57 1.25 -5.16 -1.10
CA TYR A 57 1.17 -4.35 -2.31
C TYR A 57 1.43 -2.84 -2.13
N SER A 58 1.88 -2.36 -0.96
CA SER A 58 2.11 -0.91 -0.76
C SER A 58 3.10 -0.34 -1.76
N CYS A 59 4.24 -1.00 -1.97
CA CYS A 59 5.23 -0.59 -2.95
C CYS A 59 4.72 -0.71 -4.41
N VAL A 60 3.88 -1.71 -4.70
CA VAL A 60 3.24 -1.87 -6.01
C VAL A 60 2.27 -0.72 -6.30
N LYS A 61 1.41 -0.40 -5.34
CA LYS A 61 0.36 0.64 -5.47
C LYS A 61 0.95 2.05 -5.61
N ILE A 62 2.07 2.33 -4.95
CA ILE A 62 2.67 3.68 -4.97
C ILE A 62 3.59 3.93 -6.16
N CYS A 63 4.06 2.87 -6.84
CA CYS A 63 5.07 3.01 -7.90
C CYS A 63 4.47 3.80 -9.08
N PRO A 64 4.97 5.01 -9.39
CA PRO A 64 4.41 5.86 -10.43
C PRO A 64 4.52 5.22 -11.82
N GLN A 65 5.58 4.45 -12.05
CA GLN A 65 5.83 3.75 -13.31
C GLN A 65 5.13 2.38 -13.41
N ASN A 66 4.41 1.95 -12.36
CA ASN A 66 3.86 0.59 -12.27
C ASN A 66 4.91 -0.49 -12.58
N ALA A 67 6.14 -0.28 -12.08
CA ALA A 67 7.29 -1.12 -12.37
C ALA A 67 7.42 -2.31 -11.42
N ILE A 68 6.64 -2.35 -10.35
CA ILE A 68 6.75 -3.37 -9.31
C ILE A 68 5.58 -4.34 -9.44
N GLU A 69 5.88 -5.63 -9.38
CA GLU A 69 4.91 -6.72 -9.37
C GLU A 69 5.21 -7.64 -8.19
N VAL A 70 4.19 -8.35 -7.71
CA VAL A 70 4.39 -9.45 -6.77
C VAL A 70 4.44 -10.74 -7.56
N ARG A 71 5.50 -11.50 -7.36
CA ARG A 71 5.54 -12.89 -7.76
C ARG A 71 5.43 -13.71 -6.49
N HIS A 72 4.30 -14.38 -6.29
CA HIS A 72 3.92 -14.92 -4.99
C HIS A 72 4.91 -15.93 -4.38
N TYR A 73 4.78 -16.15 -3.06
CA TYR A 73 5.60 -17.08 -2.28
C TYR A 73 5.85 -18.41 -3.00
N ALA A 74 7.12 -18.74 -3.21
CA ALA A 74 7.53 -19.81 -4.13
C ALA A 74 7.45 -21.21 -3.52
N ASP A 75 7.32 -21.29 -2.19
CA ASP A 75 7.10 -22.48 -1.39
C ASP A 75 5.68 -23.06 -1.57
N VAL A 76 4.67 -22.22 -1.82
CA VAL A 76 3.27 -22.66 -1.90
C VAL A 76 2.53 -22.24 -3.17
N VAL A 77 2.99 -21.23 -3.92
CA VAL A 77 2.26 -20.69 -5.07
C VAL A 77 2.89 -21.08 -6.41
N PRO A 78 2.17 -21.77 -7.32
CA PRO A 78 2.67 -22.10 -8.64
C PRO A 78 2.81 -20.86 -9.53
N MET A 79 3.73 -20.91 -10.48
CA MET A 79 3.99 -19.79 -11.40
C MET A 79 2.78 -19.46 -12.31
N GLY A 80 2.79 -18.26 -12.89
CA GLY A 80 1.93 -17.88 -14.02
C GLY A 80 0.66 -17.11 -13.66
N ALA A 81 0.33 -16.99 -12.37
CA ALA A 81 -0.69 -16.05 -11.91
C ALA A 81 -0.09 -14.66 -11.62
N SER A 82 -0.91 -13.61 -11.74
CA SER A 82 -0.55 -12.26 -11.30
C SER A 82 -1.77 -11.46 -10.84
N VAL A 83 -1.55 -10.53 -9.92
CA VAL A 83 -2.54 -9.59 -9.43
C VAL A 83 -1.93 -8.20 -9.54
N GLN A 84 -2.54 -7.32 -10.34
CA GLN A 84 -2.02 -5.96 -10.55
C GLN A 84 -3.07 -4.91 -10.16
N PRO A 85 -2.79 -4.06 -9.14
CA PRO A 85 -3.63 -2.91 -8.82
C PRO A 85 -3.31 -1.69 -9.68
N LEU A 86 -4.32 -0.84 -9.86
CA LEU A 86 -4.20 0.54 -10.30
C LEU A 86 -5.01 1.40 -9.33
N ARG A 87 -4.33 2.10 -8.42
CA ARG A 87 -4.95 2.93 -7.38
C ARG A 87 -5.12 4.37 -7.87
N GLY A 88 -6.36 4.83 -7.96
CA GLY A 88 -6.71 6.23 -8.17
C GLY A 88 -6.89 6.98 -6.84
N THR A 89 -7.56 8.12 -6.89
CA THR A 89 -7.85 8.96 -5.72
C THR A 89 -9.09 8.49 -4.94
N ASP A 90 -10.13 8.06 -5.63
CA ASP A 90 -11.43 7.67 -5.08
C ASP A 90 -11.73 6.15 -5.21
N SER A 91 -10.98 5.45 -6.06
CA SER A 91 -11.21 4.05 -6.40
C SER A 91 -9.91 3.31 -6.72
N ILE A 92 -9.96 1.98 -6.62
CA ILE A 92 -8.88 1.08 -7.01
C ILE A 92 -9.39 0.03 -7.98
N MET A 93 -8.65 -0.19 -9.06
CA MET A 93 -8.91 -1.26 -10.01
C MET A 93 -7.94 -2.41 -9.79
N TRP A 94 -8.41 -3.63 -9.93
CA TRP A 94 -7.61 -4.84 -9.83
C TRP A 94 -7.76 -5.67 -11.09
N THR A 95 -6.64 -6.09 -11.68
CA THR A 95 -6.61 -7.11 -12.73
C THR A 95 -5.97 -8.36 -12.17
N ILE A 96 -6.71 -9.46 -12.15
CA ILE A 96 -6.26 -10.79 -11.71
C ILE A 96 -6.12 -11.66 -12.96
N LYS A 97 -4.91 -12.16 -13.22
CA LYS A 97 -4.62 -13.15 -14.26
C LYS A 97 -4.34 -14.49 -13.58
N PHE A 98 -5.12 -15.50 -13.92
CA PHE A 98 -4.91 -16.87 -13.47
C PHE A 98 -3.82 -17.54 -14.31
N ARG A 99 -3.22 -18.61 -13.77
CA ARG A 99 -2.21 -19.43 -14.48
C ARG A 99 -2.72 -19.96 -15.82
N ASN A 100 -4.01 -20.27 -15.93
CA ASN A 100 -4.64 -20.76 -17.16
C ASN A 100 -4.96 -19.65 -18.19
N GLY A 101 -4.56 -18.40 -17.92
CA GLY A 101 -4.82 -17.25 -18.79
C GLY A 101 -6.16 -16.55 -18.56
N THR A 102 -7.05 -17.10 -17.73
CA THR A 102 -8.31 -16.42 -17.38
C THR A 102 -8.01 -15.09 -16.71
N MET A 103 -8.73 -14.03 -17.09
CA MET A 103 -8.58 -12.71 -16.49
C MET A 103 -9.88 -12.25 -15.85
N LYS A 104 -9.78 -11.69 -14.64
CA LYS A 104 -10.88 -11.01 -13.94
C LYS A 104 -10.46 -9.58 -13.63
N ARG A 105 -11.40 -8.65 -13.75
CA ARG A 105 -11.20 -7.23 -13.43
C ARG A 105 -12.24 -6.77 -12.43
N PHE A 106 -11.79 -6.01 -11.44
CA PHE A 106 -12.63 -5.46 -10.39
C PHE A 106 -12.33 -3.97 -10.21
N LYS A 107 -13.33 -3.22 -9.74
CA LYS A 107 -13.18 -1.83 -9.33
C LYS A 107 -13.92 -1.64 -8.01
N PHE A 108 -13.24 -1.06 -7.03
CA PHE A 108 -13.81 -0.80 -5.71
C PHE A 108 -13.59 0.68 -5.33
N PRO A 109 -14.57 1.35 -4.71
CA PRO A 109 -14.34 2.66 -4.10
C PRO A 109 -13.40 2.52 -2.89
N ILE A 110 -12.53 3.49 -2.67
CA ILE A 110 -11.58 3.51 -1.53
C ILE A 110 -11.72 4.74 -0.64
N ARG A 111 -12.36 5.82 -1.12
CA ARG A 111 -12.52 7.06 -0.36
C ARG A 111 -13.75 7.82 -0.83
N THR A 112 -14.51 8.39 0.11
CA THR A 112 -15.69 9.23 -0.16
C THR A 112 -15.42 10.73 -0.01
N THR A 113 -14.23 11.10 0.47
CA THR A 113 -13.79 12.49 0.67
C THR A 113 -12.43 12.71 0.01
N ALA A 114 -12.09 13.96 -0.28
CA ALA A 114 -10.81 14.28 -0.93
C ALA A 114 -9.59 13.92 -0.05
N GLU A 115 -8.46 13.66 -0.71
CA GLU A 115 -7.19 13.51 -0.01
C GLU A 115 -6.79 14.83 0.67
N GLY A 116 -6.25 14.75 1.88
CA GLY A 116 -5.88 15.93 2.67
C GLY A 116 -7.03 16.72 3.29
N SER A 117 -8.30 16.40 3.02
CA SER A 117 -9.45 17.20 3.51
C SER A 117 -9.94 16.84 4.91
N ALA A 118 -9.28 15.91 5.62
CA ALA A 118 -9.71 15.48 6.94
C ALA A 118 -9.44 16.59 7.98
N ASN A 119 -10.48 17.04 8.68
CA ASN A 119 -10.35 17.97 9.80
C ASN A 119 -10.59 17.21 11.13
N PRO A 120 -9.55 16.81 11.87
CA PRO A 120 -9.69 15.97 13.05
C PRO A 120 -10.48 16.63 14.19
N TYR A 121 -10.50 17.97 14.24
CA TYR A 121 -11.21 18.75 15.27
C TYR A 121 -12.48 19.43 14.74
N GLY A 122 -12.85 19.20 13.48
CA GLY A 122 -14.01 19.82 12.85
C GLY A 122 -15.31 19.46 13.57
N GLY A 123 -15.99 20.47 14.14
CA GLY A 123 -17.25 20.27 14.86
C GLY A 123 -17.13 19.44 16.14
N LYS A 124 -15.91 19.28 16.68
CA LYS A 124 -15.67 18.61 17.98
C LYS A 124 -15.44 19.64 19.09
N PRO A 125 -15.78 19.31 20.35
CA PRO A 125 -15.47 20.18 21.48
C PRO A 125 -13.96 20.32 21.69
N ALA A 126 -13.55 21.41 22.33
CA ALA A 126 -12.18 21.57 22.80
C ALA A 126 -11.90 20.57 23.93
N ALA A 127 -10.64 20.13 24.05
CA ALA A 127 -10.23 19.30 25.17
C ALA A 127 -10.44 20.02 26.51
N ASN A 128 -11.09 19.35 27.46
CA ASN A 128 -11.27 19.87 28.80
C ASN A 128 -10.08 19.49 29.68
N MET A 129 -9.24 20.47 30.02
CA MET A 129 -8.03 20.25 30.80
C MET A 129 -8.31 19.75 32.23
N ALA A 130 -9.51 19.97 32.76
CA ALA A 130 -9.89 19.41 34.06
C ALA A 130 -10.07 17.88 34.04
N GLU A 131 -10.15 17.28 32.85
CA GLU A 131 -10.38 15.84 32.66
C GLU A 131 -9.13 15.10 32.14
N ILE A 132 -7.97 15.76 32.09
CA ILE A 132 -6.75 15.20 31.48
C ILE A 132 -6.24 13.93 32.18
N GLU A 133 -6.48 13.79 33.49
CA GLU A 133 -6.10 12.62 34.29
C GLU A 133 -7.13 11.48 34.22
N ASP A 134 -8.32 11.73 33.65
CA ASP A 134 -9.36 10.72 33.50
C ASP A 134 -9.16 9.95 32.19
N HIS A 135 -8.34 8.90 32.26
CA HIS A 135 -8.04 8.01 31.12
C HIS A 135 -9.25 7.24 30.58
N SER A 136 -10.42 7.32 31.23
CA SER A 136 -11.66 6.72 30.72
C SER A 136 -12.36 7.60 29.67
N LYS A 137 -11.95 8.87 29.53
CA LYS A 137 -12.57 9.84 28.64
C LYS A 137 -11.73 10.14 27.41
N LEU A 138 -12.41 10.29 26.27
CA LEU A 138 -11.86 10.90 25.06
C LEU A 138 -12.34 12.36 24.97
N PHE A 139 -11.59 13.22 24.27
CA PHE A 139 -11.94 14.64 24.12
C PHE A 139 -13.31 14.89 23.47
N THR A 140 -13.85 13.89 22.76
CA THR A 140 -15.17 13.96 22.14
C THR A 140 -16.31 13.56 23.07
N HIS A 141 -16.04 12.98 24.24
CA HIS A 141 -16.98 12.36 25.20
C HIS A 141 -17.94 11.30 24.63
N GLY A 142 -18.00 11.14 23.31
CA GLY A 142 -18.73 10.09 22.64
C GLY A 142 -17.91 8.82 22.57
N THR A 143 -18.43 7.75 23.15
CA THR A 143 -18.16 6.40 22.66
C THR A 143 -19.04 6.22 21.43
N HIS A 144 -18.44 5.97 20.27
CA HIS A 144 -19.24 5.53 19.13
C HIS A 144 -19.77 4.13 19.45
N PRO A 145 -21.09 3.90 19.60
CA PRO A 145 -21.59 2.55 19.67
C PRO A 145 -21.16 1.84 18.38
N GLY A 146 -20.57 0.65 18.51
CA GLY A 146 -20.18 -0.14 17.34
C GLY A 146 -21.42 -0.39 16.48
N ASP A 147 -21.39 0.10 15.25
CA ASP A 147 -22.46 -0.15 14.30
C ASP A 147 -22.31 -1.58 13.76
N LEU A 148 -23.00 -2.53 14.42
CA LEU A 148 -22.96 -3.93 14.03
C LEU A 148 -23.48 -4.17 12.61
N SER A 149 -24.26 -3.24 12.03
CA SER A 149 -24.74 -3.35 10.65
C SER A 149 -23.65 -3.14 9.58
N GLN A 150 -22.50 -2.60 9.98
CA GLN A 150 -21.31 -2.47 9.11
C GLN A 150 -20.48 -3.76 9.03
N PHE A 151 -20.68 -4.69 9.96
CA PHE A 151 -20.19 -6.05 9.77
C PHE A 151 -21.13 -6.74 8.78
N ILE A 152 -20.55 -7.39 7.76
CA ILE A 152 -21.31 -8.08 6.72
C ILE A 152 -22.29 -9.03 7.42
N ASN A 153 -23.60 -8.82 7.25
CA ASN A 153 -24.61 -9.82 7.58
C ASN A 153 -24.22 -11.09 6.81
N SER A 154 -23.63 -12.04 7.53
CA SER A 154 -23.35 -13.40 7.05
C SER A 154 -24.65 -14.12 6.70
#